data_AF-W4V777-F1
#
_entry.id   AF-W4V777-F1
#
_cell.length_a   1.000
_cell.length_b   1.000
_cell.length_c   1.000
_cell.angle_alpha   90.00
_cell.angle_beta   90.00
_cell.angle_gamma   90.00
#
_symmetry.space_group_name_H-M   'P 1'
#
loop_
_entity.id
_entity.type
_entity.pdbx_description
1 polymer ?
#
loop_
_entity_poly.entity_id
_entity_poly.type
_entity_poly.pdbx_seq_one_letter_code
_entity_poly.pdbx_strand_id
1 'polypeptide(L)' 'MKIIEDIDKNEVIINDIRIEGSIADEKCPKCNNFLILYEKYDSYFCAYCNEWTERKCSDPDCFFVRIDPKNLYE' A
#
# COMPACT_ATOMS: atom_id res chain seq x y z
N MET A 1 4.56 12.77 9.46
CA MET A 1 3.59 11.66 9.38
C MET A 1 3.79 10.77 10.59
N LYS A 2 2.72 10.31 11.22
CA LYS A 2 2.76 9.42 12.39
C LYS A 2 2.29 8.04 11.95
N ILE A 3 3.12 7.03 12.17
CA ILE A 3 2.81 5.62 11.89
C ILE A 3 3.01 4.86 13.19
N ILE A 4 2.02 4.08 13.60
CA ILE A 4 2.06 3.25 14.81
C ILE A 4 1.51 1.88 14.43
N GLU A 5 2.18 0.82 14.84
CA GLU A 5 1.68 -0.54 14.75
C GLU A 5 1.00 -0.95 16.07
N ASP A 6 -0.20 -1.52 15.97
CA ASP A 6 -0.96 -2.15 17.05
C ASP A 6 -0.93 -3.67 16.81
N ILE A 7 0.13 -4.32 17.33
CA ILE A 7 0.43 -5.73 17.10
C ILE A 7 -0.71 -6.63 17.61
N ASP A 8 -1.35 -6.28 18.73
CA ASP A 8 -2.43 -7.06 19.33
C ASP A 8 -3.68 -7.12 18.43
N LYS A 9 -3.88 -6.11 17.58
CA LYS A 9 -5.01 -6.01 16.65
C LYS A 9 -4.65 -6.29 15.20
N ASN A 10 -3.37 -6.52 14.90
CA ASN A 10 -2.87 -6.60 13.54
C ASN A 10 -3.25 -5.35 12.72
N GLU A 11 -3.07 -4.16 13.30
CA GLU A 11 -3.42 -2.89 12.66
C GLU A 11 -2.21 -1.96 12.57
N VAL A 12 -2.17 -1.14 11.51
CA VAL A 12 -1.30 0.04 11.42
C VAL A 12 -2.13 1.31 11.38
N ILE A 13 -1.75 2.28 12.19
CA ILE A 13 -2.37 3.61 12.28
C ILE A 13 -1.50 4.62 11.56
N ILE A 14 -1.99 5.21 10.48
CA ILE A 14 -1.31 6.21 9.65
C ILE A 14 -2.09 7.51 9.71
N ASN A 15 -1.57 8.53 10.41
CA ASN A 15 -2.27 9.81 10.64
C ASN A 15 -3.76 9.62 11.02
N ASP A 16 -4.01 8.78 12.02
CA ASP A 16 -5.34 8.43 12.55
C ASP A 16 -6.22 7.51 11.67
N ILE A 17 -5.75 7.12 10.49
CA ILE A 17 -6.39 6.08 9.66
C ILE A 17 -5.89 4.72 10.10
N ARG A 18 -6.80 3.80 10.41
CA ARG A 18 -6.50 2.41 10.73
C ARG A 18 -6.61 1.54 9.49
N ILE A 19 -5.61 0.69 9.28
CA ILE A 19 -5.62 -0.37 8.28
C ILE A 19 -5.18 -1.68 8.92
N GLU A 20 -5.67 -2.79 8.38
CA GLU A 20 -5.22 -4.13 8.78
C GLU A 20 -3.87 -4.43 8.12
N GLY A 21 -2.91 -4.87 8.94
CA GLY A 21 -1.57 -5.25 8.52
C GLY A 21 -0.49 -4.80 9.48
N SER A 22 0.74 -4.71 8.97
CA SER A 22 1.94 -4.60 9.79
C SER A 22 3.01 -3.72 9.15
N ILE A 23 3.94 -3.23 9.95
CA ILE A 23 5.14 -2.55 9.47
C ILE A 23 6.16 -3.63 9.08
N ALA A 24 6.63 -3.58 7.84
CA ALA A 24 7.55 -4.56 7.29
C ALA A 24 9.01 -4.16 7.54
N ASP A 25 9.93 -5.13 7.51
CA ASP A 25 11.38 -4.88 7.60
C ASP A 25 11.94 -4.27 6.31
N GLU A 26 11.24 -4.45 5.18
CA GLU A 26 11.57 -3.89 3.89
C GLU A 26 11.45 -2.37 3.88
N LYS A 27 12.35 -1.72 3.12
CA LYS A 27 12.40 -0.27 2.99
C LYS A 27 12.04 0.21 1.60
N CYS A 28 11.36 1.34 1.54
CA CYS A 28 11.08 2.04 0.31
C CYS A 28 12.39 2.44 -0.39
N PRO A 29 12.60 2.06 -1.67
CA PRO A 29 13.84 2.37 -2.39
C PRO A 29 14.02 3.88 -2.67
N LYS A 30 12.95 4.68 -2.57
CA LYS A 30 12.98 6.13 -2.83
C LYS A 30 13.30 6.97 -1.60
N CYS A 31 12.69 6.64 -0.45
CA CYS A 31 12.80 7.46 0.76
C CYS A 31 13.42 6.71 1.95
N ASN A 32 13.73 5.43 1.80
CA ASN A 32 14.35 4.56 2.81
C ASN A 32 13.57 4.40 4.12
N ASN A 33 12.28 4.78 4.15
CA ASN A 33 11.37 4.46 5.25
C ASN A 33 10.83 3.03 5.11
N PHE A 34 10.42 2.44 6.23
CA PHE A 34 9.79 1.11 6.24
C PHE A 34 8.49 1.09 5.42
N LEU A 35 8.27 -0.04 4.76
CA LEU A 35 7.04 -0.34 4.05
C LEU A 35 5.98 -0.83 5.03
N ILE A 36 4.73 -0.76 4.60
CA ILE A 36 3.58 -1.25 5.34
C ILE A 36 2.94 -2.34 4.49
N LEU A 37 2.75 -3.52 5.07
CA LEU A 37 1.91 -4.56 4.50
C LEU A 37 0.46 -4.17 4.73
N TYR A 38 -0.33 -4.10 3.65
CA TYR A 38 -1.78 -3.93 3.75
C TYR A 38 -2.47 -5.25 3.40
N GLU A 39 -2.93 -5.95 4.44
CA GLU A 39 -3.52 -7.30 4.35
C GLU A 39 -4.69 -7.37 3.36
N LYS A 40 -5.52 -6.34 3.29
CA LYS A 40 -6.67 -6.27 2.36
C LYS A 40 -6.26 -6.49 0.89
N TYR A 41 -5.06 -6.04 0.52
CA TYR A 41 -4.56 -6.15 -0.84
C TYR A 41 -3.41 -7.15 -0.97
N ASP A 42 -2.97 -7.75 0.14
CA ASP A 42 -1.78 -8.61 0.21
C ASP A 42 -0.55 -7.95 -0.44
N SER A 43 -0.38 -6.65 -0.19
CA SER A 43 0.61 -5.81 -0.88
C SER A 43 1.30 -4.83 0.03
N TYR A 44 2.53 -4.48 -0.32
CA TYR A 44 3.34 -3.49 0.39
C TYR A 44 3.23 -2.10 -0.24
N PHE A 45 3.17 -1.07 0.60
CA PHE A 45 3.23 0.33 0.18
C PHE A 45 4.07 1.19 1.11
N CYS A 46 4.54 2.32 0.58
CA CYS A 46 5.21 3.35 1.35
C CYS A 46 4.23 4.48 1.66
N ALA A 47 3.89 4.66 2.94
CA ALA A 47 3.03 5.75 3.37
C ALA A 47 3.66 7.15 3.15
N TYR A 48 5.00 7.25 3.11
CA TYR A 48 5.70 8.53 2.91
C TYR A 48 5.68 8.98 1.45
N CYS A 49 5.91 8.05 0.52
CA CYS A 49 5.84 8.33 -0.91
C CYS A 49 4.42 8.24 -1.46
N ASN A 50 3.50 7.62 -0.71
CA ASN A 50 2.16 7.25 -1.16
C ASN A 50 2.19 6.37 -2.42
N GLU A 51 3.02 5.32 -2.40
CA GLU A 51 3.27 4.45 -3.54
C GLU A 51 3.31 2.97 -3.12
N TRP A 52 2.69 2.11 -3.92
CA TRP A 52 2.80 0.66 -3.80
C TRP A 52 4.14 0.18 -4.36
N THR A 53 4.74 -0.84 -3.73
CA THR A 53 6.02 -1.41 -4.22
C THR A 53 5.85 -2.54 -5.22
N GLU A 54 4.66 -3.13 -5.28
CA GLU A 54 4.33 -4.06 -6.33
C GLU A 54 4.36 -3.36 -7.68
N ARG A 55 5.02 -4.00 -8.64
CA ARG A 55 4.97 -3.53 -10.02
C ARG A 55 3.56 -3.74 -10.52
N LYS A 56 2.97 -2.70 -11.10
CA LYS A 56 1.82 -2.88 -12.00
C LYS A 56 2.18 -3.98 -12.99
N CYS A 57 1.26 -4.93 -13.20
CA CYS A 57 1.37 -5.95 -14.23
C CYS A 57 2.08 -5.37 -15.47
N SER A 58 3.24 -5.91 -15.83
CA SER A 58 3.93 -5.56 -17.08
C SER A 58 3.20 -6.12 -18.31
N ASP A 59 2.16 -6.91 -18.08
CA ASP A 59 1.32 -7.49 -19.12
C ASP A 59 0.25 -6.46 -19.55
N PRO A 60 0.27 -6.01 -20.82
CA PRO A 60 -0.74 -5.11 -21.36
C PRO A 60 -2.16 -5.68 -21.36
N ASP A 61 -2.33 -7.00 -21.19
CA ASP A 61 -3.62 -7.69 -21.09
C ASP A 61 -4.07 -7.97 -19.63
N CYS A 62 -3.35 -7.47 -18.62
CA CYS A 62 -3.75 -7.63 -17.24
C CYS A 62 -5.02 -6.78 -16.94
N PHE A 63 -6.14 -7.46 -16.71
CA PHE A 63 -7.48 -6.88 -16.46
C PHE A 63 -7.52 -5.85 -15.31
N PHE A 64 -6.58 -5.89 -14.37
CA PHE A 64 -6.52 -4.97 -13.22
C PHE A 64 -5.93 -3.59 -13.55
N VAL A 65 -5.37 -3.38 -14.75
CA VAL A 65 -4.68 -2.12 -15.10
C VAL A 65 -5.66 -1.04 -15.61
N ARG A 66 -6.96 -1.34 -15.78
CA ARG A 66 -7.93 -0.44 -16.42
C ARG A 66 -9.12 -0.01 -15.56
N ILE A 67 -8.93 0.29 -14.29
CA ILE A 67 -9.89 1.16 -13.57
C ILE A 67 -9.28 2.54 -13.44
N ASP A 68 -9.26 3.24 -14.57
CA ASP A 68 -9.13 4.69 -14.59
C ASP A 68 -10.52 5.25 -14.23
N PRO A 69 -10.70 5.99 -13.12
CA PRO A 69 -12.02 6.46 -12.67
C PRO A 69 -12.69 7.45 -13.63
N LYS A 70 -12.10 7.73 -14.80
CA LYS A 70 -12.66 8.61 -15.83
C LYS A 70 -13.54 7.91 -16.88
N ASN A 71 -13.54 6.58 -16.97
CA ASN A 71 -14.34 5.84 -17.97
C ASN A 71 -15.29 4.82 -17.33
N LEU A 72 -16.22 5.30 -16.50
CA LEU A 72 -17.31 4.48 -15.94
C LEU A 72 -18.69 4.76 -16.58
N TYR A 73 -18.73 5.52 -17.69
CA TYR A 73 -19.96 5.80 -18.41
C TYR A 73 -19.71 5.89 -19.93
N GLU A 74 -19.61 4.73 -20.59
CA GLU A 74 -20.05 4.57 -21.99
C GLU A 74 -20.91 3.31 -22.08
#